data_AF-T0T806-F1
#
_entry.id   AF-T0T806-F1
#
_cell.length_a   1.000
_cell.length_b   1.000
_cell.length_c   1.000
_cell.angle_alpha   90.00
_cell.angle_beta   90.00
_cell.angle_gamma   90.00
#
_symmetry.space_group_name_H-M   'P 1'
#
loop_
_entity.id
_entity.type
_entity.pdbx_description
1 polymer ?
#
loop_
_entity_poly.entity_id
_entity_poly.type
_entity_poly.pdbx_seq_one_letter_code
_entity_poly.pdbx_strand_id
1 'polypeptide(L)'
;MNVMKLLLLTLLTFQVLASIEVKVRGYSFSPFLQFDSKGKPFGATIEILEELNKIQKKYHFKFYKTSAKRRYTHFENKELDIIFFESQQWGWSKKQVEATKPFARGGEVFITKSSPEKSQSYFSSLKNKKIIGVLGFHYAFADYNSNENVLRRKYNMLLTSTPDSIISLILKDRGQIGVITESLLRKTINQEKKLKDQILVSEV
;
A
#
# COMPACT_ATOMS: atom_id res chain seq x y z
N MET A 1 11.11 4.69 -67.87
CA MET A 1 11.74 5.28 -66.66
C MET A 1 10.66 5.60 -65.62
N ASN A 2 9.93 4.59 -65.11
CA ASN A 2 8.74 4.82 -64.26
C ASN A 2 8.47 3.69 -63.24
N VAL A 3 9.49 2.91 -62.87
CA VAL A 3 9.34 1.85 -61.83
C VAL A 3 10.08 2.24 -60.54
N MET A 4 11.09 3.10 -60.64
CA MET A 4 11.94 3.49 -59.51
C MET A 4 11.32 4.58 -58.60
N LYS A 5 10.32 5.34 -59.09
CA LYS A 5 9.58 6.30 -58.24
C LYS A 5 8.45 5.65 -57.43
N LEU A 6 7.99 4.47 -57.82
CA LEU A 6 6.92 3.76 -57.09
C LEU A 6 7.47 2.99 -55.87
N LEU A 7 8.74 2.60 -55.90
CA LEU A 7 9.39 1.91 -54.77
C LEU A 7 9.77 2.84 -53.61
N LEU A 8 9.84 4.16 -53.84
CA LEU A 8 10.20 5.13 -52.81
C LEU A 8 8.98 5.64 -52.01
N LEU A 9 7.76 5.40 -52.49
CA LEU A 9 6.53 5.84 -51.82
C LEU A 9 5.97 4.81 -50.83
N THR A 10 6.46 3.57 -50.84
CA THR A 10 6.02 2.49 -49.94
C THR A 10 6.84 2.39 -48.64
N LEU A 11 7.87 3.22 -48.45
CA LEU A 11 8.69 3.24 -47.24
C LEU A 11 8.19 4.20 -46.13
N LEU A 12 7.10 4.91 -46.35
CA LEU A 12 6.49 5.78 -45.34
C LEU A 12 5.30 5.07 -44.70
N THR A 13 5.33 4.98 -43.36
CA THR A 13 4.31 4.47 -42.44
C THR A 13 4.37 2.99 -42.03
N PHE A 14 5.54 2.47 -41.68
CA PHE A 14 5.60 1.62 -40.48
C PHE A 14 5.95 2.51 -39.30
N GLN A 15 4.94 3.18 -38.73
CA GLN A 15 5.09 3.66 -37.36
C GLN A 15 5.15 2.42 -36.49
N VAL A 16 6.35 1.97 -36.15
CA VAL A 16 6.55 1.13 -34.97
C VAL A 16 6.05 1.97 -33.79
N LEU A 17 4.80 1.74 -33.39
CA LEU A 17 4.25 2.34 -32.18
C LEU A 17 4.96 1.68 -31.00
N ALA A 18 6.11 2.25 -30.61
CA ALA A 18 6.74 1.90 -29.36
C ALA A 18 5.73 2.14 -28.23
N SER A 19 5.50 1.13 -27.39
CA SER A 19 4.59 1.27 -26.26
C SER A 19 5.15 2.31 -25.28
N ILE A 20 4.27 3.14 -24.74
CA ILE A 20 4.64 4.14 -23.74
C ILE A 20 4.74 3.42 -22.39
N GLU A 21 5.94 3.34 -21.81
CA GLU A 21 6.12 2.77 -20.48
C GLU A 21 5.41 3.64 -19.43
N VAL A 22 4.61 3.01 -18.56
CA VAL A 22 3.97 3.62 -17.40
C VAL A 22 4.57 3.00 -16.14
N LYS A 23 5.29 3.81 -15.36
CA LYS A 23 5.97 3.39 -14.13
C LYS A 23 4.96 3.28 -13.00
N VAL A 24 4.56 2.06 -12.70
CA VAL A 24 3.69 1.76 -11.56
C VAL A 24 4.57 1.44 -10.36
N ARG A 25 4.50 2.24 -9.29
CA ARG A 25 5.23 1.94 -8.05
C ARG A 25 4.30 1.44 -6.96
N GLY A 26 4.81 0.53 -6.13
CA GLY A 26 4.05 0.02 -4.99
C GLY A 26 4.93 -0.55 -3.87
N TYR A 27 4.34 -0.63 -2.67
CA TYR A 27 4.93 -1.15 -1.45
C TYR A 27 3.99 -2.16 -0.80
N SER A 28 4.44 -2.88 0.24
CA SER A 28 3.63 -3.91 0.88
C SER A 28 2.36 -3.29 1.47
N PHE A 29 1.21 -3.69 0.93
CA PHE A 29 -0.11 -3.24 1.33
C PHE A 29 -1.10 -4.39 1.14
N SER A 30 -1.04 -5.35 2.07
CA SER A 30 -1.83 -6.58 2.01
C SER A 30 -3.35 -6.33 2.03
N PRO A 31 -4.13 -7.09 1.25
CA PRO A 31 -3.72 -8.13 0.30
C PRO A 31 -3.36 -7.60 -1.10
N PHE A 32 -3.52 -6.30 -1.34
CA PHE A 32 -3.50 -5.67 -2.66
C PHE A 32 -2.14 -5.69 -3.36
N LEU A 33 -1.05 -5.62 -2.59
CA LEU A 33 0.30 -5.80 -3.08
C LEU A 33 1.18 -6.44 -2.00
N GLN A 34 1.78 -7.56 -2.36
CA GLN A 34 2.61 -8.38 -1.50
C GLN A 34 3.90 -8.77 -2.23
N PHE A 35 4.87 -9.29 -1.48
CA PHE A 35 6.13 -9.76 -2.02
C PHE A 35 6.43 -11.14 -1.46
N ASP A 36 6.83 -12.08 -2.32
CA ASP A 36 7.26 -13.40 -1.87
C ASP A 36 8.65 -13.34 -1.20
N SER A 37 9.17 -14.49 -0.75
CA SER A 37 10.49 -14.59 -0.11
C SER A 37 11.65 -14.17 -1.01
N LYS A 38 11.46 -14.14 -2.34
CA LYS A 38 12.44 -13.69 -3.34
C LYS A 38 12.23 -12.22 -3.73
N GLY A 39 11.22 -11.55 -3.16
CA GLY A 39 10.88 -10.17 -3.47
C GLY A 39 10.08 -9.99 -4.76
N LYS A 40 9.55 -11.05 -5.36
CA LYS A 40 8.64 -10.96 -6.51
C LYS A 40 7.28 -10.42 -6.05
N PRO A 41 6.73 -9.39 -6.72
CA PRO A 41 5.43 -8.84 -6.34
C PRO A 41 4.28 -9.74 -6.77
N PHE A 42 3.20 -9.78 -5.99
CA PHE A 42 1.95 -10.45 -6.34
C PHE A 42 0.74 -9.78 -5.65
N GLY A 43 -0.48 -10.14 -6.07
CA GLY A 43 -1.74 -9.62 -5.56
C GLY A 43 -2.48 -8.72 -6.57
N ALA A 44 -3.60 -8.15 -6.13
CA ALA A 44 -4.54 -7.41 -6.99
C ALA A 44 -3.90 -6.33 -7.86
N THR A 45 -2.88 -5.62 -7.36
CA THR A 45 -2.16 -4.62 -8.16
C THR A 45 -1.52 -5.25 -9.40
N ILE A 46 -0.83 -6.38 -9.24
CA ILE A 46 -0.14 -7.06 -10.33
C ILE A 46 -1.14 -7.64 -11.33
N GLU A 47 -2.23 -8.24 -10.84
CA GLU A 47 -3.33 -8.73 -11.69
C GLU A 47 -3.94 -7.60 -12.54
N ILE A 48 -4.16 -6.42 -11.94
CA ILE A 48 -4.64 -5.25 -12.69
C ILE A 48 -3.65 -4.85 -13.78
N LEU A 49 -2.34 -4.82 -13.51
CA LEU A 49 -1.34 -4.45 -14.52
C LEU A 49 -1.30 -5.45 -15.68
N GLU A 50 -1.41 -6.74 -15.38
CA GLU A 50 -1.47 -7.79 -16.39
C GLU A 50 -2.69 -7.61 -17.30
N GLU A 51 -3.87 -7.36 -16.73
CA GLU A 51 -5.09 -7.12 -17.53
C GLU A 51 -5.00 -5.82 -18.34
N LEU A 52 -4.51 -4.72 -17.75
CA LEU A 52 -4.30 -3.45 -18.46
C LEU A 52 -3.32 -3.60 -19.64
N ASN A 53 -2.31 -4.46 -19.51
CA ASN A 53 -1.37 -4.76 -20.59
C ASN A 53 -1.95 -5.73 -21.64
N LYS A 54 -2.98 -6.53 -21.32
CA LYS A 54 -3.66 -7.43 -22.29
C LYS A 54 -4.68 -6.70 -23.15
N ILE A 55 -5.45 -5.77 -22.57
CA ILE A 55 -6.60 -5.15 -23.26
C ILE A 55 -6.20 -4.06 -24.28
N GLN A 56 -4.94 -3.61 -24.28
CA GLN A 56 -4.45 -2.55 -25.16
C GLN A 56 -2.95 -2.66 -25.41
N LYS A 57 -2.42 -1.96 -26.43
CA LYS A 57 -0.99 -1.99 -26.82
C LYS A 57 -0.27 -0.63 -26.77
N LYS A 58 -0.99 0.46 -26.50
CA LYS A 58 -0.44 1.83 -26.48
C LYS A 58 0.46 2.08 -25.28
N TYR A 59 0.07 1.58 -24.11
CA TYR A 59 0.79 1.73 -22.85
C TYR A 59 1.34 0.39 -22.37
N HIS A 60 2.48 0.41 -21.70
CA HIS A 60 3.04 -0.75 -21.04
C HIS A 60 3.25 -0.45 -19.55
N PHE A 61 2.37 -0.98 -18.71
CA PHE A 61 2.42 -0.80 -17.27
C PHE A 61 3.48 -1.71 -16.66
N LYS A 62 4.52 -1.11 -16.09
CA LYS A 62 5.65 -1.83 -15.51
C LYS A 62 5.77 -1.54 -14.03
N PHE A 63 5.84 -2.61 -13.24
CA PHE A 63 5.92 -2.52 -11.80
C PHE A 63 7.35 -2.22 -11.32
N TYR A 64 7.46 -1.29 -10.37
CA TYR A 64 8.67 -0.93 -9.66
C TYR A 64 8.43 -0.93 -8.15
N LYS A 65 9.31 -1.60 -7.39
CA LYS A 65 9.18 -1.63 -5.92
C LYS A 65 9.51 -0.27 -5.30
N THR A 66 8.76 0.12 -4.29
CA THR A 66 9.06 1.27 -3.42
C THR A 66 8.80 0.94 -1.94
N SER A 67 8.89 1.93 -1.05
CA SER A 67 8.40 1.85 0.32
C SER A 67 7.36 2.94 0.56
N ALA A 68 6.50 2.75 1.56
CA ALA A 68 5.50 3.74 1.95
C ALA A 68 6.12 5.14 2.16
N LYS A 69 7.29 5.22 2.81
CA LYS A 69 8.02 6.46 3.00
C LYS A 69 8.60 7.04 1.69
N ARG A 70 9.19 6.20 0.83
CA ARG A 70 9.88 6.66 -0.39
C ARG A 70 8.95 6.99 -1.55
N ARG A 71 7.66 6.63 -1.51
CA ARG A 71 6.72 6.86 -2.63
C ARG A 71 6.67 8.33 -3.05
N TYR A 72 6.74 9.26 -2.10
CA TYR A 72 6.74 10.69 -2.38
C TYR A 72 8.02 11.14 -3.07
N THR A 73 9.19 10.70 -2.62
CA THR A 73 10.46 11.03 -3.29
C THR A 73 10.47 10.51 -4.73
N HIS A 74 9.97 9.30 -4.98
CA HIS A 74 9.86 8.79 -6.35
C HIS A 74 8.87 9.59 -7.20
N PHE A 75 7.79 10.10 -6.61
CA PHE A 75 6.88 11.00 -7.29
C PHE A 75 7.57 12.33 -7.66
N GLU A 76 8.25 12.98 -6.71
CA GLU A 76 8.99 14.23 -7.00
C GLU A 76 10.09 14.04 -8.06
N ASN A 77 10.73 12.87 -8.08
CA ASN A 77 11.76 12.52 -9.05
C ASN A 77 11.21 12.09 -10.43
N LYS A 78 9.88 12.13 -10.65
CA LYS A 78 9.24 11.65 -11.90
C LYS A 78 9.52 10.18 -12.21
N GLU A 79 9.63 9.38 -11.15
CA GLU A 79 9.83 7.93 -11.22
C GLU A 79 8.55 7.13 -10.92
N LEU A 80 7.44 7.81 -10.65
CA LEU A 80 6.13 7.23 -10.31
C LEU A 80 5.07 7.91 -11.17
N ASP A 81 4.46 7.15 -12.08
CA ASP A 81 3.34 7.63 -12.89
C ASP A 81 2.01 7.23 -12.24
N ILE A 82 1.94 6.01 -11.71
CA ILE A 82 0.74 5.46 -11.05
C ILE A 82 1.11 4.76 -9.74
N ILE A 83 0.25 4.91 -8.74
CA ILE A 83 0.24 4.12 -7.52
C ILE A 83 -1.20 3.73 -7.17
N PHE A 84 -1.43 2.45 -6.88
CA PHE A 84 -2.76 1.90 -6.59
C PHE A 84 -3.03 1.86 -5.08
N PHE A 85 -4.32 1.82 -4.73
CA PHE A 85 -4.81 1.66 -3.36
C PHE A 85 -4.35 2.77 -2.38
N GLU A 86 -4.25 4.00 -2.88
CA GLU A 86 -3.92 5.20 -2.09
C GLU A 86 -5.17 6.04 -1.77
N SER A 87 -5.06 6.91 -0.76
CA SER A 87 -6.07 7.92 -0.41
C SER A 87 -5.50 9.33 -0.55
N GLN A 88 -6.29 10.28 -1.05
CA GLN A 88 -5.87 11.69 -1.12
C GLN A 88 -5.46 12.27 0.25
N GLN A 89 -6.07 11.77 1.34
CA GLN A 89 -5.76 12.18 2.71
C GLN A 89 -4.34 11.78 3.14
N TRP A 90 -3.71 10.84 2.44
CA TRP A 90 -2.34 10.40 2.72
C TRP A 90 -1.32 11.31 2.05
N GLY A 91 -1.48 12.62 2.21
CA GLY A 91 -0.53 13.64 1.73
C GLY A 91 -0.54 13.89 0.21
N TRP A 92 -1.41 13.23 -0.54
CA TRP A 92 -1.50 13.39 -2.00
C TRP A 92 -2.32 14.61 -2.42
N SER A 93 -3.25 15.08 -1.60
CA SER A 93 -4.09 16.27 -1.90
C SER A 93 -3.30 17.56 -2.14
N LYS A 94 -2.05 17.63 -1.69
CA LYS A 94 -1.13 18.77 -1.89
C LYS A 94 -0.22 18.61 -3.10
N LYS A 95 -0.35 17.52 -3.85
CA LYS A 95 0.49 17.15 -5.00
C LYS A 95 -0.33 17.22 -6.28
N GLN A 96 0.34 17.44 -7.41
CA GLN A 96 -0.29 17.45 -8.73
C GLN A 96 -0.58 16.00 -9.16
N VAL A 97 -1.60 15.41 -8.55
CA VAL A 97 -2.06 14.05 -8.86
C VAL A 97 -3.52 14.08 -9.25
N GLU A 98 -3.89 13.20 -10.17
CA GLU A 98 -5.28 12.94 -10.52
C GLU A 98 -5.73 11.65 -9.85
N ALA A 99 -6.85 11.69 -9.14
CA ALA A 99 -7.43 10.51 -8.50
C ALA A 99 -8.51 9.91 -9.41
N THR A 100 -8.52 8.59 -9.53
CA THR A 100 -9.63 7.88 -10.16
C THR A 100 -10.90 7.98 -9.31
N LYS A 101 -12.05 7.56 -9.86
CA LYS A 101 -13.19 7.22 -9.00
C LYS A 101 -12.76 6.13 -8.01
N PRO A 102 -13.13 6.23 -6.71
CA PRO A 102 -12.82 5.18 -5.75
C PRO A 102 -13.45 3.85 -6.17
N PHE A 103 -12.64 2.81 -6.30
CA PHE A 103 -13.08 1.44 -6.64
C PHE A 103 -12.85 0.44 -5.49
N ALA A 104 -12.19 0.86 -4.41
CA ALA A 104 -12.01 0.10 -3.19
C ALA A 104 -12.10 1.03 -1.98
N ARG A 105 -12.63 0.51 -0.87
CA ARG A 105 -12.67 1.17 0.45
C ARG A 105 -12.21 0.17 1.51
N GLY A 106 -11.63 0.68 2.58
CA GLY A 106 -11.26 -0.13 3.74
C GLY A 106 -11.05 0.76 4.95
N GLY A 107 -10.99 0.12 6.12
CA GLY A 107 -10.66 0.78 7.38
C GLY A 107 -9.43 0.17 8.06
N GLU A 108 -9.12 0.77 9.20
CA GLU A 108 -8.16 0.27 10.17
C GLU A 108 -8.90 -0.04 11.46
N VAL A 109 -8.46 -1.09 12.15
CA VAL A 109 -8.92 -1.44 13.49
C VAL A 109 -7.73 -1.49 14.43
N PHE A 110 -8.00 -1.35 15.72
CA PHE A 110 -7.02 -1.58 16.76
C PHE A 110 -7.06 -3.03 17.22
N ILE A 111 -5.89 -3.57 17.55
CA ILE A 111 -5.77 -4.90 18.15
C ILE A 111 -4.91 -4.85 19.41
N THR A 112 -5.18 -5.71 20.38
CA THR A 112 -4.31 -5.97 21.53
C THR A 112 -4.20 -7.49 21.74
N LYS A 113 -3.14 -7.95 22.41
CA LYS A 113 -3.09 -9.32 22.94
C LYS A 113 -4.26 -9.54 23.88
N SER A 114 -5.02 -10.61 23.66
CA SER A 114 -6.18 -11.00 24.46
C SER A 114 -5.77 -11.29 25.90
N SER A 115 -6.64 -10.93 26.84
CA SER A 115 -6.48 -11.17 28.28
C SER A 115 -7.86 -11.04 28.94
N PRO A 116 -8.16 -11.81 30.00
CA PRO A 116 -9.40 -11.64 30.78
C PRO A 116 -9.64 -10.21 31.30
N GLU A 117 -8.56 -9.44 31.49
CA GLU A 117 -8.63 -8.05 31.98
C GLU A 117 -8.92 -7.01 30.89
N LYS A 118 -8.93 -7.41 29.60
CA LYS A 118 -9.09 -6.48 28.48
C LYS A 118 -10.44 -6.70 27.79
N SER A 119 -11.24 -5.65 27.75
CA SER A 119 -12.47 -5.56 26.96
C SER A 119 -12.37 -4.40 25.95
N GLN A 120 -13.46 -4.11 25.24
CA GLN A 120 -13.51 -3.00 24.26
C GLN A 120 -13.10 -1.65 24.87
N SER A 121 -13.36 -1.43 26.17
CA SER A 121 -12.94 -0.21 26.88
C SER A 121 -11.43 0.01 26.84
N TYR A 122 -10.62 -1.03 26.58
CA TYR A 122 -9.17 -0.92 26.41
C TYR A 122 -8.76 0.00 25.25
N PHE A 123 -9.62 0.13 24.23
CA PHE A 123 -9.38 0.99 23.06
C PHE A 123 -9.93 2.40 23.21
N SER A 124 -10.70 2.70 24.27
CA SER A 124 -11.30 4.02 24.53
C SER A 124 -10.27 5.16 24.66
N SER A 125 -9.02 4.81 24.97
CA SER A 125 -7.92 5.76 25.05
C SER A 125 -6.63 5.13 24.56
N LEU A 126 -5.96 5.81 23.64
CA LEU A 126 -4.63 5.44 23.18
C LEU A 126 -3.51 6.03 24.06
N LYS A 127 -3.85 6.88 25.04
CA LYS A 127 -2.88 7.55 25.90
C LYS A 127 -2.12 6.53 26.74
N ASN A 128 -0.83 6.79 26.98
CA ASN A 128 0.08 5.96 27.77
C ASN A 128 0.22 4.50 27.28
N LYS A 129 -0.20 4.21 26.04
CA LYS A 129 -0.03 2.91 25.39
C LYS A 129 1.01 3.04 24.30
N LYS A 130 1.88 2.05 24.18
CA LYS A 130 2.81 1.91 23.07
C LYS A 130 2.07 1.33 21.88
N ILE A 131 1.96 2.12 20.82
CA ILE A 131 1.18 1.78 19.63
C ILE A 131 2.12 1.23 18.56
N ILE A 132 1.74 0.15 17.89
CA ILE A 132 2.48 -0.42 16.78
C ILE A 132 1.81 0.02 15.48
N GLY A 133 2.59 0.65 14.61
CA GLY A 133 2.18 1.04 13.26
C GLY A 133 3.29 0.77 12.25
N VAL A 134 3.10 1.23 11.03
CA VAL A 134 3.98 1.03 9.88
C VAL A 134 4.64 2.35 9.51
N LEU A 135 5.94 2.28 9.24
CA LEU A 135 6.74 3.41 8.81
C LEU A 135 6.23 3.98 7.48
N GLY A 136 5.86 5.26 7.47
CA GLY A 136 5.37 5.98 6.29
C GLY A 136 3.85 5.89 6.06
N PHE A 137 3.10 5.27 6.98
CA PHE A 137 1.64 5.25 6.96
C PHE A 137 1.05 6.51 7.62
N HIS A 138 -0.23 6.77 7.34
CA HIS A 138 -0.98 7.93 7.83
C HIS A 138 -2.13 7.45 8.70
N TYR A 139 -2.29 8.04 9.88
CA TYR A 139 -3.24 7.58 10.89
C TYR A 139 -4.29 8.63 11.21
N ALA A 140 -5.57 8.27 11.18
CA ALA A 140 -6.66 9.20 11.47
C ALA A 140 -6.56 9.80 12.88
N PHE A 141 -6.21 9.00 13.90
CA PHE A 141 -6.02 9.48 15.28
C PHE A 141 -4.83 10.45 15.44
N ALA A 142 -3.98 10.57 14.41
CA ALA A 142 -2.86 11.48 14.35
C ALA A 142 -3.04 12.56 13.28
N ASP A 143 -4.28 12.87 12.90
CA ASP A 143 -4.64 13.86 11.85
C ASP A 143 -3.94 13.56 10.51
N TYR A 144 -3.79 12.27 10.20
CA TYR A 144 -3.04 11.77 9.04
C TYR A 144 -1.58 12.25 9.00
N ASN A 145 -0.98 12.65 10.13
CA ASN A 145 0.42 13.05 10.19
C ASN A 145 1.34 11.82 10.14
N SER A 146 2.15 11.68 9.10
CA SER A 146 3.11 10.58 8.95
C SER A 146 4.52 10.91 9.44
N ASN A 147 4.73 12.03 10.11
CA ASN A 147 6.05 12.44 10.62
C ASN A 147 6.49 11.50 11.76
N GLU A 148 7.59 10.79 11.56
CA GLU A 148 8.06 9.78 12.51
C GLU A 148 8.36 10.33 13.90
N ASN A 149 8.93 11.54 13.99
CA ASN A 149 9.26 12.13 15.29
C ASN A 149 7.99 12.48 16.06
N VAL A 150 6.97 12.99 15.37
CA VAL A 150 5.65 13.25 15.96
C VAL A 150 5.00 11.93 16.40
N LEU A 151 4.95 10.92 15.53
CA LEU A 151 4.37 9.62 15.85
C LEU A 151 5.06 8.94 17.04
N ARG A 152 6.40 8.96 17.08
CA ARG A 152 7.17 8.37 18.19
C ARG A 152 7.00 9.13 19.50
N ARG A 153 7.10 10.46 19.48
CA ARG A 153 7.12 11.27 20.71
C ARG A 153 5.72 11.57 21.26
N LYS A 154 4.78 11.99 20.40
CA LYS A 154 3.43 12.40 20.81
C LYS A 154 2.50 11.20 20.99
N TYR A 155 2.63 10.18 20.16
CA TYR A 155 1.72 9.02 20.13
C TYR A 155 2.39 7.72 20.61
N ASN A 156 3.61 7.78 21.14
CA ASN A 156 4.36 6.62 21.65
C ASN A 156 4.40 5.43 20.68
N MET A 157 4.62 5.71 19.39
CA MET A 157 4.56 4.68 18.34
C MET A 157 5.90 3.94 18.15
N LEU A 158 5.80 2.61 18.03
CA LEU A 158 6.80 1.76 17.40
C LEU A 158 6.41 1.55 15.93
N LEU A 159 7.23 2.08 15.02
CA LEU A 159 7.01 1.98 13.57
C LEU A 159 7.80 0.80 13.00
N THR A 160 7.10 -0.24 12.56
CA THR A 160 7.68 -1.38 11.82
C THR A 160 7.79 -1.09 10.33
N SER A 161 8.67 -1.81 9.62
CA SER A 161 8.84 -1.68 8.17
C SER A 161 7.80 -2.48 7.37
N THR A 162 7.14 -3.47 7.97
CA THR A 162 6.15 -4.33 7.29
C THR A 162 4.85 -4.45 8.09
N PRO A 163 3.69 -4.25 7.44
CA PRO A 163 2.39 -4.43 8.10
C PRO A 163 2.19 -5.82 8.71
N ASP A 164 2.66 -6.88 8.03
CA ASP A 164 2.46 -8.28 8.46
C ASP A 164 3.11 -8.62 9.82
N SER A 165 4.03 -7.78 10.31
CA SER A 165 4.67 -7.99 11.62
C SER A 165 3.85 -7.50 12.83
N ILE A 166 2.81 -6.69 12.62
CA ILE A 166 2.07 -6.02 13.71
C ILE A 166 1.51 -7.04 14.71
N ILE A 167 0.81 -8.07 14.25
CA ILE A 167 0.21 -9.10 15.13
C ILE A 167 1.31 -9.80 15.94
N SER A 168 2.40 -10.23 15.30
CA SER A 168 3.52 -10.89 16.00
C SER A 168 4.13 -10.00 17.08
N LEU A 169 4.28 -8.71 16.82
CA LEU A 169 4.83 -7.76 17.78
C LEU A 169 3.88 -7.54 18.98
N ILE A 170 2.57 -7.55 18.76
CA ILE A 170 1.57 -7.49 19.83
C ILE A 170 1.60 -8.76 20.69
N LEU A 171 1.66 -9.93 20.08
CA LEU A 171 1.72 -11.21 20.81
C LEU A 171 3.02 -11.37 21.61
N LYS A 172 4.11 -10.74 21.16
CA LYS A 172 5.42 -10.68 21.84
C LYS A 172 5.56 -9.51 22.82
N ASP A 173 4.46 -8.85 23.17
CA ASP A 173 4.41 -7.76 24.14
C ASP A 173 5.37 -6.59 23.81
N ARG A 174 5.62 -6.34 22.51
CA ARG A 174 6.46 -5.22 22.02
C ARG A 174 5.71 -3.89 21.92
N GLY A 175 4.40 -3.95 22.05
CA GLY A 175 3.46 -2.84 22.12
C GLY A 175 2.13 -3.32 22.68
N GLN A 176 1.28 -2.37 23.04
CA GLN A 176 0.00 -2.61 23.71
C GLN A 176 -1.18 -2.54 22.75
N ILE A 177 -1.07 -1.73 21.69
CA ILE A 177 -2.09 -1.60 20.64
C ILE A 177 -1.40 -1.69 19.28
N GLY A 178 -1.93 -2.50 18.36
CA GLY A 178 -1.53 -2.52 16.96
C GLY A 178 -2.60 -1.86 16.09
N VAL A 179 -2.19 -1.04 15.12
CA VAL A 179 -3.09 -0.46 14.12
C VAL A 179 -2.95 -1.27 12.84
N ILE A 180 -4.02 -1.94 12.41
CA ILE A 180 -3.98 -2.89 11.31
C ILE A 180 -5.16 -2.66 10.36
N THR A 181 -4.92 -2.74 9.06
CA THR A 181 -6.02 -2.67 8.09
C THR A 181 -6.93 -3.88 8.25
N GLU A 182 -8.24 -3.68 8.11
CA GLU A 182 -9.18 -4.80 8.20
C GLU A 182 -8.90 -5.90 7.17
N SER A 183 -8.41 -5.51 5.99
CA SER A 183 -8.06 -6.42 4.89
C SER A 183 -6.89 -7.33 5.26
N LEU A 184 -5.85 -6.79 5.91
CA LEU A 184 -4.73 -7.58 6.42
C LEU A 184 -5.17 -8.46 7.58
N LEU A 185 -5.95 -7.92 8.53
CA LEU A 185 -6.45 -8.69 9.67
C LEU A 185 -7.28 -9.91 9.21
N ARG A 186 -8.24 -9.71 8.30
CA ARG A 186 -9.06 -10.80 7.72
C ARG A 186 -8.19 -11.84 7.02
N LYS A 187 -7.22 -11.40 6.21
CA LYS A 187 -6.27 -12.31 5.53
C LYS A 187 -5.50 -13.16 6.55
N THR A 188 -4.88 -12.54 7.56
CA THR A 188 -4.06 -13.25 8.55
C THR A 188 -4.89 -14.21 9.40
N ILE A 189 -6.08 -13.81 9.84
CA ILE A 189 -6.99 -14.69 10.58
C ILE A 189 -7.45 -15.88 9.74
N ASN A 190 -7.71 -15.68 8.44
CA ASN A 190 -8.08 -16.77 7.54
C ASN A 190 -6.94 -17.78 7.35
N GLN A 191 -5.68 -17.31 7.39
CA GLN A 191 -4.49 -18.16 7.32
C GLN A 191 -4.20 -18.88 8.65
N GLU A 192 -4.49 -18.26 9.79
CA GLU A 192 -4.21 -18.81 11.12
C GLU A 192 -5.38 -18.54 12.08
N LYS A 193 -6.41 -19.41 12.03
CA LYS A 193 -7.68 -19.22 12.77
C LYS A 193 -7.50 -19.03 14.29
N LYS A 194 -6.50 -19.69 14.89
CA LYS A 194 -6.18 -19.59 16.33
C LYS A 194 -5.74 -18.18 16.77
N LEU A 195 -5.43 -17.27 15.83
CA LEU A 195 -5.14 -15.88 16.17
C LEU A 195 -6.35 -15.17 16.77
N LYS A 196 -7.58 -15.58 16.41
CA LYS A 196 -8.82 -15.00 16.96
C LYS A 196 -8.87 -15.04 18.48
N ASP A 197 -8.37 -16.12 19.07
CA ASP A 197 -8.41 -16.30 20.53
C ASP A 197 -7.25 -15.58 21.24
N GLN A 198 -6.20 -15.22 20.50
CA GLN A 198 -4.98 -14.61 21.03
C GLN A 198 -5.00 -13.07 21.00
N ILE A 199 -5.92 -12.47 20.23
CA ILE A 199 -6.05 -11.02 20.12
C ILE A 199 -7.48 -10.57 20.38
N LEU A 200 -7.63 -9.40 20.99
CA LEU A 200 -8.87 -8.65 21.00
C LEU A 200 -8.80 -7.60 19.89
N VAL A 201 -9.87 -7.47 19.13
CA VAL A 201 -10.03 -6.50 18.02
C VAL A 201 -11.02 -5.43 18.45
N SER A 202 -10.74 -4.16 18.16
CA SER A 202 -11.67 -3.07 18.43
C SER A 202 -12.92 -3.20 17.57
N GLU A 203 -14.06 -2.87 18.15
CA GLU A 203 -15.27 -2.59 17.39
C GLU A 203 -15.10 -1.33 16.54
N VAL A 204 -15.88 -1.25 15.45
CA VAL A 204 -15.85 -0.16 14.47
C VAL A 204 -16.93 0.85 14.80
#